data_AF-A0A962MIU1-F1
#
_entry.id   AF-A0A962MIU1-F1
#
_cell.length_a   1.000
_cell.length_b   1.000
_cell.length_c   1.000
_cell.angle_alpha   90.00
_cell.angle_beta   90.00
_cell.angle_gamma   90.00
#
_symmetry.space_group_name_H-M   'P 1'
#
loop_
_entity.id
_entity.type
_entity.pdbx_description
1 polymer ?
#
loop_
_entity_poly.entity_id
_entity_poly.type
_entity_poly.pdbx_seq_one_letter_code
_entity_poly.pdbx_strand_id
1 'polypeptide(L)' 'MSATASFQWDDPLLFESQLNEEERMVRDSARQYCQEQLQPRILNAFRNEHFEREIMSEMGQLGL' A
#
# COMPACT_ATOMS: atom_id res chain seq x y z
N MET A 1 -21.25 20.48 -24.74
CA MET A 1 -20.04 19.82 -25.26
C MET A 1 -19.66 18.75 -24.25
N SER A 2 -19.58 17.48 -24.66
CA SER A 2 -19.21 16.39 -23.75
C SER A 2 -17.71 16.48 -23.48
N ALA A 3 -17.31 16.65 -22.22
CA ALA A 3 -15.91 16.61 -21.84
C ALA A 3 -15.44 15.16 -21.94
N THR A 4 -14.38 14.89 -22.72
CA THR A 4 -13.68 13.62 -22.71
C THR A 4 -13.18 13.35 -21.30
N ALA A 5 -13.71 12.31 -20.64
CA ALA A 5 -13.20 11.87 -19.36
C ALA A 5 -11.72 11.50 -19.49
N SER A 6 -10.91 11.98 -18.55
CA SER A 6 -9.48 11.63 -18.47
C SER A 6 -9.35 10.14 -18.20
N PHE A 7 -8.64 9.42 -19.08
CA PHE A 7 -8.35 8.00 -18.88
C PHE A 7 -7.10 7.83 -18.04
N GLN A 8 -7.21 7.14 -16.90
CA GLN A 8 -6.10 6.79 -16.03
C GLN A 8 -5.67 5.33 -16.29
N TRP A 9 -4.43 5.13 -16.72
CA TRP A 9 -3.96 3.81 -17.19
C TRP A 9 -3.67 2.83 -16.04
N ASP A 10 -3.24 3.34 -14.90
CA ASP A 10 -2.95 2.61 -13.66
C ASP A 10 -4.21 2.36 -12.82
N ASP A 11 -5.31 3.06 -13.15
CA ASP A 11 -6.64 2.86 -12.56
C ASP A 11 -7.78 3.01 -13.61
N PRO A 12 -7.92 2.09 -14.58
CA PRO A 12 -8.88 2.23 -15.68
C PRO A 12 -10.36 2.28 -15.26
N LEU A 13 -10.68 1.75 -14.08
CA LEU A 13 -12.04 1.68 -13.54
C LEU A 13 -12.27 2.66 -12.39
N LEU A 14 -11.31 3.57 -12.15
CA LEU A 14 -11.36 4.57 -11.10
C LEU A 14 -11.67 3.94 -9.73
N PHE A 15 -11.01 2.84 -9.39
CA PHE A 15 -11.08 2.18 -8.09
C PHE A 15 -10.90 3.18 -6.93
N GLU A 16 -9.99 4.14 -7.09
CA GLU A 16 -9.77 5.24 -6.15
C GLU A 16 -11.05 6.04 -5.82
N SER A 17 -11.94 6.19 -6.80
CA SER A 17 -13.21 6.92 -6.66
C SER A 17 -14.31 6.09 -5.97
N GLN A 18 -14.15 4.76 -5.93
CA GLN A 18 -15.11 3.85 -5.32
C GLN A 18 -14.89 3.70 -3.81
N LEU A 19 -13.70 4.07 -3.33
CA LEU A 19 -13.35 4.03 -1.92
C LEU A 19 -13.96 5.20 -1.15
N ASN A 20 -14.35 4.95 0.09
CA ASN A 20 -14.66 5.99 1.04
C ASN A 20 -13.38 6.59 1.67
N GLU A 21 -13.53 7.61 2.51
CA GLU A 21 -12.37 8.29 3.13
C GLU A 21 -11.59 7.39 4.08
N GLU A 22 -12.27 6.59 4.90
CA GLU A 22 -11.63 5.66 5.84
C GLU A 22 -10.83 4.58 5.10
N GLU A 23 -11.39 4.02 4.03
CA GLU A 23 -10.71 3.03 3.19
C GLU A 23 -9.45 3.60 2.52
N ARG A 24 -9.52 4.84 2.02
CA ARG A 24 -8.35 5.54 1.46
C ARG A 24 -7.29 5.76 2.53
N MET A 25 -7.67 6.18 3.74
CA MET A 25 -6.74 6.37 4.85
C MET A 25 -6.03 5.06 5.24
N VAL A 26 -6.78 3.95 5.37
CA VAL A 26 -6.18 2.64 5.69
C VAL A 26 -5.21 2.20 4.58
N ARG A 27 -5.61 2.33 3.31
CA ARG A 27 -4.73 2.00 2.18
C ARG A 27 -3.46 2.85 2.19
N ASP A 28 -3.57 4.15 2.40
CA ASP A 28 -2.42 5.04 2.38
C ASP A 28 -1.47 4.78 3.56
N SER A 29 -2.01 4.47 4.74
CA SER A 29 -1.23 4.00 5.90
C SER A 29 -0.48 2.69 5.59
N ALA A 30 -1.18 1.70 5.04
CA ALA A 30 -0.57 0.44 4.63
C ALA A 30 0.52 0.65 3.57
N ARG A 31 0.26 1.51 2.58
CA ARG A 31 1.23 1.85 1.53
C ARG A 31 2.47 2.52 2.13
N GLN A 32 2.30 3.46 3.06
CA GLN A 32 3.40 4.14 3.72
C GLN A 32 4.29 3.13 4.48
N TYR A 33 3.68 2.27 5.31
CA TYR A 33 4.41 1.22 6.03
C TYR A 33 5.20 0.31 5.09
N CYS A 34 4.58 -0.15 4.00
CA CYS A 34 5.24 -1.01 3.01
C CYS A 34 6.46 -0.33 2.36
N GLN A 35 6.37 0.95 1.99
CA GLN A 35 7.48 1.67 1.34
C GLN A 35 8.60 2.01 2.33
N GLU A 36 8.26 2.43 3.55
CA GLU A 36 9.25 2.90 4.52
C GLU A 36 9.91 1.75 5.29
N GLN A 37 9.16 0.70 5.63
CA GLN A 37 9.64 -0.39 6.49
C GLN A 37 9.96 -1.67 5.71
N LEU A 38 9.06 -2.12 4.83
CA LEU A 38 9.22 -3.43 4.17
C LEU A 38 10.16 -3.38 2.94
N GLN A 39 10.00 -2.36 2.09
CA GLN A 39 10.81 -2.19 0.87
C GLN A 39 12.33 -2.19 1.10
N PRO A 40 12.90 -1.52 2.12
CA PRO A 40 14.35 -1.58 2.33
C PRO A 40 14.85 -2.95 2.80
N ARG A 41 14.00 -3.76 3.42
CA ARG A 41 14.38 -5.05 4.05
C ARG A 41 14.27 -6.23 3.08
N ILE A 42 13.32 -6.17 2.13
CA ILE A 42 12.91 -7.34 1.31
C ILE A 42 14.04 -8.00 0.53
N LEU A 43 15.00 -7.23 0.00
CA LEU A 43 16.09 -7.79 -0.79
C LEU A 43 17.02 -8.66 0.04
N ASN A 44 17.34 -8.24 1.26
CA ASN A 44 18.20 -9.00 2.17
C ASN A 44 17.44 -10.18 2.77
N ALA A 45 16.22 -9.93 3.25
CA ALA A 45 15.32 -10.94 3.80
C ALA A 45 15.10 -12.10 2.82
N PHE A 46 14.78 -11.80 1.56
CA PHE A 46 14.59 -12.81 0.52
C PHE A 46 15.88 -13.57 0.20
N ARG A 47 17.01 -12.87 0.05
CA ARG A 47 18.30 -13.48 -0.28
C ARG A 47 18.78 -14.48 0.79
N ASN A 48 18.47 -14.19 2.05
CA ASN A 48 18.92 -14.97 3.19
C ASN A 48 17.83 -15.88 3.77
N GLU A 49 16.67 -16.00 3.09
CA GLU A 49 15.52 -16.77 3.55
C GLU A 49 15.13 -16.46 5.01
N HIS A 50 15.25 -15.19 5.39
CA HIS A 50 15.04 -14.72 6.74
C HIS A 50 13.76 -13.90 6.84
N PHE A 51 12.94 -14.23 7.84
CA PHE A 51 11.75 -13.46 8.18
C PHE A 51 11.97 -12.72 9.51
N GLU A 52 11.96 -11.39 9.45
CA GLU A 52 12.04 -10.53 10.63
C GLU A 52 10.71 -10.56 11.40
N ARG A 53 10.70 -11.18 12.57
CA ARG A 53 9.49 -11.30 13.39
C ARG A 53 8.92 -9.95 13.84
N GLU A 54 9.76 -8.93 13.95
CA GLU A 54 9.39 -7.57 14.34
C GLU A 54 8.32 -6.97 13.41
N ILE A 55 8.30 -7.37 12.13
CA ILE A 55 7.27 -6.97 11.15
C ILE A 55 5.86 -7.27 11.68
N MET A 56 5.64 -8.42 12.33
CA MET A 56 4.33 -8.77 12.89
C MET A 56 3.92 -7.85 14.04
N SER A 57 4.89 -7.40 14.84
CA SER A 57 4.66 -6.46 15.93
C SER A 57 4.42 -5.05 15.42
N GLU A 58 5.18 -4.61 14.41
CA GLU A 58 5.00 -3.31 13.74
C GLU A 58 3.60 -3.21 13.10
N MET A 59 3.19 -4.22 12.33
CA MET A 59 1.85 -4.27 11.72
C MET A 59 0.74 -4.20 12.77
N GLY A 60 0.87 -4.96 13.86
CA GLY A 60 -0.10 -4.95 14.95
C GLY A 60 -0.20 -3.60 15.69
N GLN A 61 0.90 -2.85 15.80
CA GLN A 61 0.89 -1.50 16.37
C GLN A 61 0.17 -0.48 15.48
N LEU A 62 0.26 -0.66 14.16
CA LEU A 62 -0.40 0.20 13.18
C LEU A 62 -1.88 -0.15 12.97
N GLY A 63 -2.34 -1.29 13.50
CA GLY A 63 -3.69 -1.79 13.27
C GLY A 63 -3.92 -2.27 11.84
N LEU A 64 -2.85 -2.75 11.19
CA LEU A 64 -2.86 -3.33 9.84
C LEU A 64 -3.17 -4.83 9.85
#